data_AF-A0A1C5AXX6-F1
#
_entry.id   AF-A0A1C5AXX6-F1
#
_cell.length_a   1.000
_cell.length_b   1.000
_cell.length_c   1.000
_cell.angle_alpha   90.00
_cell.angle_beta   90.00
_cell.angle_gamma   90.00
#
_symmetry.space_group_name_H-M   'P 1'
#
loop_
_entity.id
_entity.type
_entity.pdbx_description
1 polymer ?
#
loop_
_entity_poly.entity_id
_entity_poly.type
_entity_poly.pdbx_seq_one_letter_code
_entity_poly.pdbx_strand_id
1 'polypeptide(L)'
;MTATYFRIQTADRNPSELLNPEHQTSGNWHDIESLARIGVSVCDSRESLAAYLAQSGIPYGSGEWVIVELRGDLSDDDPCDAEYGELLIHPTEIVSVSPMGDEFLDLIGAAYDLIGA
;
A
#
# COMPACT_ATOMS: atom_id res chain seq x y z
N MET A 1 19.53 7.58 4.25
CA MET A 1 18.34 8.39 3.90
C MET A 1 17.20 7.40 3.81
N THR A 2 16.27 7.44 4.74
CA THR A 2 15.07 6.58 4.72
C THR A 2 14.06 7.17 3.74
N ALA A 3 13.61 6.39 2.77
CA ALA A 3 12.62 6.81 1.79
C ALA A 3 11.20 6.84 2.39
N THR A 4 10.29 7.53 1.72
CA THR A 4 8.85 7.48 2.03
C THR A 4 8.13 6.63 0.98
N TYR A 5 7.05 5.99 1.41
CA TYR A 5 6.27 5.03 0.65
C TYR A 5 4.79 5.25 0.93
N PHE A 6 3.93 4.76 0.05
CA PHE A 6 2.50 4.99 0.11
C PHE A 6 1.73 3.67 0.15
N ARG A 7 0.69 3.60 0.96
CA ARG A 7 -0.30 2.52 0.93
C ARG A 7 -1.71 3.06 1.10
N ILE A 8 -2.68 2.21 0.79
CA ILE A 8 -4.07 2.45 1.16
C ILE A 8 -4.52 1.53 2.30
N GLN A 9 -5.53 1.99 3.02
CA GLN A 9 -6.32 1.18 3.95
C GLN A 9 -7.69 1.82 4.17
N THR A 10 -8.61 1.07 4.75
CA THR A 10 -9.89 1.60 5.22
C THR A 10 -9.66 2.58 6.37
N ALA A 11 -10.49 3.61 6.46
CA ALA A 11 -10.34 4.70 7.45
C ALA A 11 -10.60 4.25 8.89
N ASP A 12 -11.28 3.12 9.09
CA ASP A 12 -11.54 2.51 10.40
C ASP A 12 -10.30 1.78 10.98
N ARG A 13 -9.32 1.44 10.13
CA ARG A 13 -8.05 0.86 10.58
C ARG A 13 -7.17 1.94 11.19
N ASN A 14 -6.74 1.74 12.44
CA ASN A 14 -5.81 2.63 13.12
C ASN A 14 -4.42 2.59 12.43
N PRO A 15 -3.94 3.71 11.85
CA PRO A 15 -2.63 3.76 11.19
C PRO A 15 -1.46 3.44 12.13
N SER A 16 -1.58 3.76 13.42
CA SER A 16 -0.51 3.51 14.41
C SER A 16 -0.15 2.03 14.55
N GLU A 17 -1.08 1.12 14.23
CA GLU A 17 -0.82 -0.33 14.23
C GLU A 17 0.24 -0.73 13.19
N LEU A 18 0.44 0.07 12.15
CA LEU A 18 1.48 -0.18 11.14
C LEU A 18 2.89 -0.07 11.75
N LEU A 19 3.04 0.72 12.81
CA LEU A 19 4.33 0.92 13.49
C LEU A 19 4.62 -0.16 14.54
N ASN A 20 3.66 -1.04 14.85
CA ASN A 20 3.87 -2.12 15.80
C ASN A 20 4.72 -3.23 15.14
N PRO A 21 5.97 -3.48 15.58
CA PRO A 21 6.84 -4.47 14.96
C PRO A 21 6.26 -5.90 14.97
N GLU A 22 5.42 -6.23 15.96
CA GLU A 22 4.76 -7.53 16.04
C GLU A 22 3.66 -7.72 14.99
N HIS A 23 3.16 -6.62 14.40
CA HIS A 23 2.05 -6.60 13.45
C HIS A 23 2.49 -6.19 12.02
N GLN A 24 3.80 -6.04 11.77
CA GLN A 24 4.36 -5.70 10.47
C GLN A 24 4.45 -6.92 9.56
N THR A 25 3.29 -7.46 9.20
CA THR A 25 3.17 -8.58 8.26
C THR A 25 2.10 -8.28 7.22
N SER A 26 2.32 -8.74 5.99
CA SER A 26 1.36 -8.61 4.89
C SER A 26 0.88 -10.00 4.46
N GLY A 27 -0.43 -10.23 4.59
CA GLY A 27 -1.07 -11.48 4.18
C GLY A 27 -1.20 -11.59 2.65
N ASN A 28 -1.47 -12.79 2.18
CA ASN A 28 -2.04 -13.03 0.84
C ASN A 28 -3.57 -12.96 0.93
N TRP A 29 -4.22 -12.80 -0.22
CA TRP A 29 -5.69 -12.72 -0.31
C TRP A 29 -6.44 -13.93 0.29
N HIS A 30 -5.80 -15.10 0.39
CA HIS A 30 -6.41 -16.31 0.93
C HIS A 30 -6.15 -16.53 2.43
N ASP A 31 -5.53 -15.57 3.13
CA ASP A 31 -5.15 -15.65 4.54
C ASP A 31 -4.36 -16.93 4.88
N ILE A 32 -3.60 -17.44 3.91
CA ILE A 32 -2.74 -18.60 4.14
C ILE A 32 -1.55 -18.13 4.98
N GLU A 33 -1.54 -18.43 6.28
CA GLU A 33 -0.48 -17.99 7.21
C GLU A 33 0.93 -18.31 6.72
N SER A 34 1.13 -19.43 6.03
CA SER A 34 2.44 -19.83 5.50
C SER A 34 2.93 -18.98 4.33
N LEU A 35 2.10 -18.10 3.77
CA LEU A 35 2.49 -17.11 2.77
C LEU A 35 2.37 -15.67 3.33
N ALA A 36 2.31 -15.52 4.66
CA ALA A 36 2.48 -14.22 5.29
C ALA A 36 3.91 -13.74 5.05
N ARG A 37 4.03 -12.52 4.56
CA ARG A 37 5.31 -11.88 4.29
C ARG A 37 5.64 -10.88 5.39
N ILE A 38 6.91 -10.80 5.73
CA ILE A 38 7.42 -9.85 6.71
C ILE A 38 7.47 -8.46 6.07
N GLY A 39 6.90 -7.48 6.75
CA GLY A 39 6.81 -6.10 6.29
C GLY A 39 5.41 -5.68 5.86
N VAL A 40 5.27 -4.36 5.71
CA VAL A 40 4.06 -3.68 5.31
C VAL A 40 4.10 -3.40 3.81
N SER A 41 3.10 -3.89 3.10
CA SER A 41 2.88 -3.64 1.66
C SER A 41 2.64 -2.15 1.39
N VAL A 42 3.45 -1.60 0.48
CA VAL A 42 3.48 -0.20 0.06
C VAL A 42 3.92 -0.08 -1.40
N CYS A 43 3.83 1.12 -1.98
CA CYS A 43 4.45 1.50 -3.25
C CYS A 43 5.37 2.72 -3.04
N ASP A 44 6.34 2.92 -3.93
CA ASP A 44 7.34 4.00 -3.83
C ASP A 44 6.82 5.40 -4.16
N SER A 45 5.66 5.50 -4.81
CA SER A 45 5.03 6.75 -5.20
C SER A 45 3.52 6.62 -5.26
N ARG A 46 2.81 7.75 -5.32
CA ARG A 46 1.36 7.77 -5.50
C ARG A 46 0.96 7.23 -6.87
N GLU A 47 1.77 7.47 -7.90
CA GLU A 47 1.59 6.97 -9.25
C GLU A 47 1.74 5.44 -9.31
N SER A 48 2.79 4.90 -8.69
CA SER A 48 2.97 3.45 -8.56
C SER A 48 1.81 2.82 -7.77
N LEU A 49 1.37 3.46 -6.68
CA LEU A 49 0.21 2.98 -5.92
C LEU A 49 -1.06 3.00 -6.76
N ALA A 50 -1.29 4.04 -7.56
CA ALA A 50 -2.44 4.10 -8.47
C ALA A 50 -2.41 3.00 -9.53
N ALA A 51 -1.24 2.74 -10.13
CA ALA A 51 -1.03 1.65 -11.09
C ALA A 51 -1.20 0.26 -10.46
N TYR A 52 -0.75 0.08 -9.23
CA TYR A 52 -0.97 -1.12 -8.44
C TYR A 52 -2.46 -1.36 -8.19
N LEU A 53 -3.20 -0.32 -7.78
CA LEU A 53 -4.64 -0.41 -7.52
C LEU A 53 -5.45 -0.73 -8.78
N ALA A 54 -5.07 -0.18 -9.93
CA ALA A 54 -5.71 -0.48 -11.20
C ALA A 54 -5.62 -1.98 -11.60
N GLN A 55 -4.67 -2.74 -11.05
CA GLN A 55 -4.39 -4.13 -11.43
C GLN A 55 -4.67 -5.15 -10.33
N SER A 56 -4.55 -4.75 -9.06
CA SER A 56 -4.61 -5.65 -7.90
C SER A 56 -6.01 -6.18 -7.56
N GLY A 57 -7.07 -5.59 -8.10
CA GLY A 57 -8.46 -5.98 -7.79
C GLY A 57 -8.90 -5.63 -6.36
N ILE A 58 -8.15 -4.79 -5.65
CA ILE A 58 -8.52 -4.30 -4.32
C ILE A 58 -9.82 -3.48 -4.44
N PRO A 59 -10.84 -3.73 -3.61
CA PRO A 59 -12.13 -3.02 -3.68
C PRO A 59 -12.06 -1.64 -3.03
N TYR A 60 -11.15 -0.78 -3.49
CA TYR A 60 -11.12 0.62 -3.06
C TYR A 60 -12.35 1.37 -3.60
N GLY A 61 -12.75 2.45 -2.91
CA GLY A 61 -13.91 3.25 -3.29
C GLY A 61 -15.25 2.77 -2.71
N SER A 62 -15.30 1.60 -2.07
CA SER A 62 -16.41 1.25 -1.17
C SER A 62 -16.08 1.68 0.26
N GLY A 63 -16.77 2.70 0.78
CA GLY A 63 -16.53 3.25 2.12
C GLY A 63 -15.41 4.30 2.15
N GLU A 64 -15.00 4.70 3.35
CA GLU A 64 -13.94 5.70 3.54
C GLU A 64 -12.57 5.04 3.50
N TRP A 65 -11.73 5.46 2.56
CA TRP A 65 -10.35 5.01 2.40
C TRP A 65 -9.37 6.15 2.64
N VAL A 66 -8.20 5.81 3.17
CA VAL A 66 -7.12 6.76 3.41
C VAL A 66 -5.84 6.29 2.70
N ILE A 67 -5.05 7.27 2.28
CA ILE A 67 -3.68 7.10 1.83
C ILE A 67 -2.79 7.39 3.03
N VAL A 68 -1.94 6.42 3.37
CA VAL A 68 -0.95 6.53 4.44
C VAL A 68 0.42 6.63 3.81
N GLU A 69 1.13 7.70 4.10
CA GLU A 69 2.54 7.86 3.77
C GLU A 69 3.39 7.37 4.96
N LEU A 70 4.29 6.45 4.68
CA LEU A 70 5.11 5.78 5.67
C LEU A 70 6.58 6.01 5.36
N ARG A 71 7.39 6.19 6.39
CA ARG A 71 8.85 6.12 6.30
C ARG A 71 9.32 4.83 6.93
N GLY A 72 10.28 4.17 6.31
CA GLY A 72 10.83 2.91 6.79
C GLY A 72 11.98 2.40 5.93
N ASP A 73 12.51 1.27 6.35
CA ASP A 73 13.52 0.52 5.61
C ASP A 73 12.84 -0.61 4.83
N LEU A 74 13.42 -1.02 3.69
CA LEU A 74 12.92 -2.17 2.93
C LEU A 74 13.02 -3.44 3.78
N SER A 75 12.02 -4.30 3.66
CA SER A 75 12.11 -5.65 4.20
C SER A 75 13.04 -6.51 3.33
N ASP A 76 13.64 -7.52 3.94
CA ASP A 76 14.42 -8.55 3.24
C ASP A 76 13.52 -9.63 2.60
N ASP A 77 12.20 -9.57 2.82
CA ASP A 77 11.22 -10.50 2.25
C ASP A 77 10.71 -10.05 0.87
N ASP A 78 10.16 -11.00 0.11
CA ASP A 78 9.73 -10.76 -1.28
C ASP A 78 8.26 -10.30 -1.35
N PRO A 79 7.96 -9.17 -2.05
CA PRO A 79 6.58 -8.79 -2.35
C PRO A 79 5.92 -9.81 -3.27
N CYS A 80 4.61 -10.00 -3.10
CA CYS A 80 3.81 -10.93 -3.90
C CYS A 80 3.53 -10.33 -5.27
N ASP A 81 3.33 -9.01 -5.30
CA ASP A 81 2.92 -8.25 -6.45
C ASP A 81 4.04 -7.30 -6.90
N ALA A 82 5.29 -7.75 -6.78
CA ALA A 82 6.49 -6.99 -7.13
C ALA A 82 6.44 -6.45 -8.57
N GLU A 83 5.86 -7.23 -9.50
CA GLU A 83 5.67 -6.85 -10.90
C GLU A 83 4.71 -5.67 -11.10
N TYR A 84 3.85 -5.40 -10.12
CA TYR A 84 2.91 -4.28 -10.08
C TYR A 84 3.39 -3.11 -9.23
N GLY A 85 4.65 -3.13 -8.76
CA GLY A 85 5.24 -2.06 -7.95
C GLY A 85 4.99 -2.18 -6.45
N GLU A 86 4.54 -3.35 -5.96
CA GLU A 86 4.49 -3.63 -4.52
C GLU A 86 5.90 -3.74 -3.93
N LEU A 87 6.10 -3.10 -2.78
CA LEU A 87 7.28 -3.20 -1.94
C LEU A 87 6.86 -3.58 -0.51
N LEU A 88 7.78 -4.19 0.23
CA LEU A 88 7.61 -4.46 1.66
C LEU A 88 8.58 -3.59 2.46
N ILE A 89 8.07 -2.93 3.49
CA ILE A 89 8.88 -2.10 4.39
C ILE A 89 8.66 -2.45 5.86
N HIS A 90 9.65 -2.13 6.68
CA HIS A 90 9.52 -1.97 8.12
C HIS A 90 9.28 -0.49 8.44
N PRO A 91 8.02 -0.03 8.51
CA PRO A 91 7.74 1.37 8.78
C PRO A 91 8.17 1.74 10.20
N THR A 92 8.85 2.87 10.30
CA THR A 92 9.33 3.46 11.56
C THR A 92 8.60 4.75 11.90
N GLU A 93 7.91 5.36 10.93
CA GLU A 93 7.19 6.62 11.11
C GLU A 93 6.01 6.72 10.13
N ILE A 94 4.89 7.27 10.60
CA ILE A 94 3.79 7.71 9.75
C ILE A 94 4.04 9.17 9.40
N VAL A 95 4.30 9.46 8.13
CA VAL A 95 4.60 10.80 7.65
C VAL A 95 3.31 11.60 7.48
N SER A 96 2.28 10.98 6.88
CA SER A 96 0.98 11.60 6.70
C SER A 96 -0.14 10.57 6.57
N VAL A 97 -1.36 10.98 6.91
CA VAL A 97 -2.60 10.23 6.63
C VAL A 97 -3.56 11.21 6.00
N SER A 98 -4.06 10.88 4.82
CA SER A 98 -4.97 11.75 4.06
C SER A 98 -6.14 10.96 3.48
N PRO A 99 -7.33 11.55 3.36
CA PRO A 99 -8.43 10.92 2.63
C PRO A 99 -8.02 10.60 1.19
N MET A 100 -8.52 9.49 0.67
CA MET A 100 -8.45 9.18 -0.75
C MET A 100 -9.39 10.13 -1.52
N GLY A 101 -8.88 11.30 -1.92
CA GLY A 101 -9.65 12.32 -2.62
C GLY A 101 -9.62 12.19 -4.14
N ASP A 102 -10.39 13.05 -4.81
CA ASP A 102 -10.58 13.07 -6.27
C ASP A 102 -9.27 13.07 -7.05
N GLU A 103 -8.27 13.83 -6.62
CA GLU A 103 -6.94 13.87 -7.27
C GLU A 103 -6.29 12.48 -7.37
N PHE A 104 -6.43 11.65 -6.32
CA PHE A 104 -5.87 10.30 -6.35
C PHE A 104 -6.74 9.33 -7.15
N LEU A 105 -8.06 9.52 -7.14
CA LEU A 105 -8.97 8.75 -7.98
C LEU A 105 -8.72 9.03 -9.47
N ASP A 106 -8.40 10.26 -9.84
CA ASP A 106 -8.00 10.64 -11.20
C ASP A 106 -6.70 9.94 -11.62
N LEU A 107 -5.71 9.82 -10.71
CA LEU A 107 -4.47 9.06 -10.97
C LEU A 107 -4.76 7.58 -11.25
N ILE A 108 -5.68 6.98 -10.50
CA ILE A 108 -6.12 5.59 -10.72
C ILE A 108 -6.82 5.47 -12.08
N GLY A 109 -7.71 6.42 -12.41
CA GLY A 109 -8.37 6.46 -13.72
C GLY A 109 -7.39 6.53 -14.88
N ALA A 110 -6.39 7.41 -14.77
CA ALA A 110 -5.32 7.52 -15.75
C ALA A 110 -4.49 6.23 -15.86
N ALA A 111 -4.25 5.53 -14.75
CA ALA A 111 -3.56 4.25 -14.77
C ALA A 111 -4.37 3.17 -15.50
N TYR A 112 -5.69 3.10 -15.28
CA TYR A 112 -6.57 2.20 -16.04
C TYR A 112 -6.51 2.45 -17.54
N ASP A 113 -6.56 3.72 -17.96
CA ASP A 113 -6.49 4.08 -19.37
C ASP A 113 -5.16 3.66 -20.00
N LEU A 114 -4.04 3.79 -19.27
CA LEU A 114 -2.72 3.37 -19.75
C LEU A 114 -2.57 1.85 -19.85
N ILE A 115 -3.14 1.09 -18.93
CA ILE A 115 -3.08 -0.38 -18.93
C ILE A 115 -4.01 -0.98 -19.98
N GLY A 116 -5.15 -0.33 -20.23
CA GLY A 116 -6.14 -0.77 -21.21
C GLY A 116 -5.84 -0.38 -22.67
N ALA A 117 -4.84 0.46 -22.92
CA ALA A 117 -4.42 0.94 -24.24
C ALA A 117 -3.47 -0.04 -24.96
#